data_AF-A0A6P8B9E8-F1
#
_entry.id   AF-A0A6P8B9E8-F1
#
_cell.length_a   1.000
_cell.length_b   1.000
_cell.length_c   1.000
_cell.angle_alpha   90.00
_cell.angle_beta   90.00
_cell.angle_gamma   90.00
#
_symmetry.space_group_name_H-M   'P 1'
#
loop_
_entity.id
_entity.type
_entity.pdbx_description
1 polymer ?
#
loop_
_entity_poly.entity_id
_entity_poly.type
_entity_poly.pdbx_seq_one_letter_code
_entity_poly.pdbx_strand_id
1 'polypeptide(L)'
;MQAAVISQHPYFPEDAYIPDFVPNDKSLTDLVLPFAGTITCVLAASVILSKRINPGYLILNYERVASSNELFAQLWKEYSLSDSRYLTANTFVISIETITVLFWGPCCIATAFCITTRRNLRYPLSIIVCMAHLYGVTLYYATSFADMQMKGVAHSRPEFLYFWVYFVGMNLPWAIVPLARNHEVILGASIRKICWALDLADRTDRTQANKKNQ
;
A
#
# COMPACT_ATOMS: atom_id res chain seq x y z
N MET A 1 27.05 -32.32 -23.38
CA MET A 1 26.39 -31.72 -22.20
C MET A 1 27.37 -30.75 -21.58
N GLN A 2 27.17 -29.44 -21.75
CA GLN A 2 27.97 -28.43 -21.03
C GLN A 2 27.36 -28.27 -19.64
N ALA A 3 28.18 -28.43 -18.59
CA ALA A 3 27.76 -28.19 -17.22
C ALA A 3 27.42 -26.69 -17.06
N ALA A 4 26.23 -26.37 -16.57
CA ALA A 4 25.83 -25.00 -16.29
C ALA A 4 26.73 -24.42 -15.20
N VAL A 5 27.51 -23.39 -15.55
CA VAL A 5 28.28 -22.62 -14.57
C VAL A 5 27.28 -21.81 -13.75
N ILE A 6 27.09 -22.19 -12.48
CA ILE A 6 26.25 -21.43 -11.53
C ILE A 6 26.99 -20.13 -11.22
N SER A 7 26.45 -18.98 -11.62
CA SER A 7 27.02 -17.69 -11.23
C SER A 7 26.77 -17.47 -9.74
N GLN A 8 27.84 -17.42 -8.94
CA GLN A 8 27.72 -17.10 -7.51
C GLN A 8 27.14 -15.69 -7.34
N HIS A 9 25.96 -15.62 -6.74
CA HIS A 9 25.34 -14.36 -6.32
C HIS A 9 25.00 -14.43 -4.82
N PRO A 10 24.98 -13.31 -4.10
CA PRO A 10 24.69 -13.28 -2.67
C PRO A 10 23.19 -13.41 -2.33
N TYR A 11 22.33 -13.57 -3.35
CA TYR A 11 20.88 -13.65 -3.18
C TYR A 11 20.41 -15.06 -2.86
N PHE A 12 19.33 -15.15 -2.07
CA PHE A 12 18.73 -16.42 -1.65
C PHE A 12 17.51 -16.77 -2.52
N PRO A 13 17.28 -18.05 -2.89
CA PRO A 13 18.11 -19.21 -2.57
C PRO A 13 19.44 -19.21 -3.35
N GLU A 14 20.51 -19.67 -2.69
CA GLU A 14 21.89 -19.52 -3.17
C GLU A 14 22.20 -20.32 -4.44
N ASP A 15 21.37 -21.30 -4.76
CA ASP A 15 21.42 -22.15 -5.96
C ASP A 15 20.58 -21.59 -7.12
N ALA A 16 19.98 -20.41 -6.97
CA ALA A 16 19.24 -19.80 -8.05
C ALA A 16 20.15 -19.51 -9.27
N TYR A 17 19.65 -19.83 -10.47
CA TYR A 17 20.35 -19.49 -11.70
C TYR A 17 19.98 -18.06 -12.11
N ILE A 18 20.88 -17.10 -11.86
CA ILE A 18 20.72 -15.70 -12.28
C ILE A 18 21.69 -15.43 -13.44
N PRO A 19 21.25 -15.58 -14.71
CA PRO A 19 22.11 -15.27 -15.84
C PRO A 19 22.52 -13.78 -15.80
N ASP A 20 23.79 -13.52 -16.15
CA ASP A 20 24.37 -12.17 -16.26
C ASP A 20 24.38 -11.35 -14.95
N PHE A 21 24.50 -12.00 -13.78
CA PHE A 21 24.66 -11.29 -12.51
C PHE A 21 25.92 -10.41 -12.49
N VAL A 22 25.72 -9.10 -12.30
CA VAL A 22 26.79 -8.12 -12.07
C VAL A 22 26.65 -7.58 -10.64
N PRO A 23 27.67 -7.72 -9.78
CA PRO A 23 27.64 -7.15 -8.44
C PRO A 23 27.66 -5.62 -8.52
N ASN A 24 26.99 -4.97 -7.56
CA ASN A 24 26.99 -3.51 -7.48
C ASN A 24 28.42 -2.98 -7.38
N ASP A 25 28.76 -2.01 -8.22
CA ASP A 25 30.04 -1.30 -8.23
C ASP A 25 30.10 -0.15 -7.20
N LYS A 26 28.93 0.31 -6.74
CA LYS A 26 28.75 1.37 -5.73
C LYS A 26 28.61 0.79 -4.32
N SER A 27 29.21 1.48 -3.35
CA SER A 27 29.06 1.11 -1.94
C SER A 27 27.59 1.23 -1.51
N LEU A 28 27.19 0.46 -0.49
CA LEU A 28 25.83 0.51 0.06
C LEU A 28 25.44 1.94 0.46
N THR A 29 26.39 2.71 1.01
CA THR A 29 26.20 4.12 1.36
C THR A 29 25.94 4.98 0.13
N ASP A 30 26.66 4.80 -0.96
CA ASP A 30 26.47 5.61 -2.18
C ASP A 30 25.16 5.31 -2.91
N LEU A 31 24.51 4.17 -2.62
CA LEU A 31 23.18 3.83 -3.13
C LEU A 31 22.08 4.29 -2.18
N VAL A 32 22.27 4.09 -0.87
CA VAL A 32 21.27 4.40 0.15
C VAL A 32 21.20 5.91 0.44
N LEU A 33 22.32 6.66 0.40
CA LEU A 33 22.31 8.10 0.65
C LEU A 33 21.49 8.89 -0.38
N PRO A 34 21.67 8.71 -1.70
CA PRO A 34 20.84 9.38 -2.68
C PRO A 34 19.41 8.85 -2.68
N PHE A 35 19.16 7.55 -2.45
CA PHE A 35 17.80 7.01 -2.36
C PHE A 35 17.05 7.54 -1.13
N ALA A 36 17.68 7.52 0.04
CA ALA A 36 17.16 8.12 1.26
C ALA A 36 17.06 9.64 1.12
N GLY A 37 17.97 10.28 0.39
CA GLY A 37 17.95 11.70 0.04
C GLY A 37 16.76 12.05 -0.85
N THR A 38 16.48 11.28 -1.90
CA THR A 38 15.32 11.45 -2.77
C THR A 38 14.03 11.21 -1.99
N ILE A 39 13.96 10.16 -1.16
CA ILE A 39 12.81 9.92 -0.28
C ILE A 39 12.66 11.05 0.75
N THR A 40 13.74 11.52 1.36
CA THR A 40 13.70 12.59 2.35
C THR A 40 13.34 13.93 1.72
N CYS A 41 13.82 14.22 0.51
CA CYS A 41 13.43 15.41 -0.26
C CYS A 41 11.99 15.31 -0.73
N VAL A 42 11.52 14.15 -1.19
CA VAL A 42 10.11 13.93 -1.57
C VAL A 42 9.21 14.00 -0.34
N LEU A 43 9.61 13.45 0.80
CA LEU A 43 8.86 13.50 2.05
C LEU A 43 8.93 14.87 2.70
N ALA A 44 10.06 15.57 2.67
CA ALA A 44 10.20 16.93 3.18
C ALA A 44 9.46 17.92 2.28
N ALA A 45 9.52 17.77 0.95
CA ALA A 45 8.65 18.47 0.02
C ALA A 45 7.20 18.11 0.31
N SER A 46 6.84 16.84 0.50
CA SER A 46 5.48 16.43 0.87
C SER A 46 5.04 16.95 2.23
N VAL A 47 5.95 17.17 3.20
CA VAL A 47 5.65 17.70 4.54
C VAL A 47 5.58 19.22 4.54
N ILE A 48 6.43 19.91 3.78
CA ILE A 48 6.37 21.37 3.58
C ILE A 48 5.14 21.72 2.73
N LEU A 49 4.86 20.90 1.72
CA LEU A 49 3.67 20.98 0.92
C LEU A 49 2.46 20.53 1.74
N SER A 50 2.48 19.49 2.59
CA SER A 50 1.41 19.14 3.56
C SER A 50 1.19 20.16 4.67
N LYS A 51 2.20 20.98 5.01
CA LYS A 51 1.99 22.14 5.89
C LYS A 51 1.23 23.27 5.17
N ARG A 52 1.12 23.21 3.83
CA ARG A 52 0.26 24.08 3.00
C ARG A 52 -0.92 23.35 2.34
N ILE A 53 -0.92 22.02 2.32
CA ILE A 53 -1.87 21.11 1.69
C ILE A 53 -2.56 20.39 2.83
N ASN A 54 -3.84 20.67 2.97
CA ASN A 54 -4.71 19.82 3.74
C ASN A 54 -5.00 18.58 2.85
N PRO A 55 -4.53 17.36 3.17
CA PRO A 55 -5.06 16.15 2.52
C PRO A 55 -6.57 16.01 2.75
N GLY A 56 -7.12 16.72 3.74
CA GLY A 56 -8.54 16.99 3.87
C GLY A 56 -9.11 18.08 2.95
N TYR A 57 -8.43 18.59 1.92
CA TYR A 57 -9.00 19.66 1.07
C TYR A 57 -10.34 19.24 0.46
N LEU A 58 -10.44 18.00 -0.03
CA LEU A 58 -11.72 17.45 -0.50
C LEU A 58 -12.74 17.37 0.65
N ILE A 59 -12.35 16.87 1.82
CA ILE A 59 -13.26 16.70 2.97
C ILE A 59 -13.72 18.06 3.55
N LEU A 60 -12.84 19.06 3.56
CA LEU A 60 -13.04 20.37 4.18
C LEU A 60 -13.58 21.42 3.21
N ASN A 61 -13.36 21.26 1.91
CA ASN A 61 -13.78 22.20 0.86
C ASN A 61 -14.60 21.51 -0.24
N TYR A 62 -15.23 20.36 0.02
CA TYR A 62 -16.03 19.60 -0.94
C TYR A 62 -16.95 20.50 -1.78
N GLU A 63 -17.69 21.41 -1.14
CA GLU A 63 -18.62 22.34 -1.80
C GLU A 63 -17.94 23.39 -2.69
N ARG A 64 -16.66 23.68 -2.44
CA ARG A 64 -15.85 24.65 -3.19
C ARG A 64 -15.03 24.01 -4.31
N VAL A 65 -14.89 22.69 -4.37
CA VAL A 65 -14.09 22.01 -5.42
C VAL A 65 -14.63 22.32 -6.81
N ALA A 66 -15.95 22.32 -6.98
CA ALA A 66 -16.57 22.60 -8.28
C ALA A 66 -16.35 24.05 -8.75
N SER A 67 -16.36 25.01 -7.83
CA SER A 67 -16.27 26.45 -8.12
C SER A 67 -14.85 27.03 -8.01
N SER A 68 -13.89 26.27 -7.48
CA SER A 68 -12.51 26.70 -7.28
C SER A 68 -11.65 26.41 -8.51
N ASN A 69 -10.76 27.36 -8.82
CA ASN A 69 -9.71 27.23 -9.82
C ASN A 69 -8.33 27.00 -9.19
N GLU A 70 -8.27 26.68 -7.90
CA GLU A 70 -7.02 26.26 -7.27
C GLU A 70 -6.54 24.92 -7.86
N LEU A 71 -5.22 24.71 -7.90
CA LEU A 71 -4.61 23.52 -8.50
C LEU A 71 -5.24 22.21 -7.99
N PHE A 72 -5.49 22.09 -6.68
CA PHE A 72 -6.09 20.89 -6.09
C PHE A 72 -7.56 20.71 -6.48
N ALA A 73 -8.32 21.79 -6.55
CA ALA A 73 -9.69 21.71 -7.04
C ALA A 73 -9.73 21.25 -8.49
N GLN A 74 -8.79 21.72 -9.32
CA GLN A 74 -8.67 21.27 -10.71
C GLN A 74 -8.26 19.79 -10.81
N LEU A 75 -7.29 19.34 -10.00
CA LEU A 75 -6.89 17.93 -9.96
C LEU A 75 -8.05 17.02 -9.53
N TRP A 76 -8.82 17.42 -8.51
CA TRP A 76 -9.99 16.65 -8.08
C TRP A 76 -11.11 16.67 -9.12
N LYS A 77 -11.34 17.79 -9.82
CA LYS A 77 -12.28 17.85 -10.94
C LYS A 77 -11.89 16.89 -12.06
N GLU A 78 -10.61 16.87 -12.43
CA GLU A 78 -10.07 15.98 -13.47
C GLU A 78 -10.19 14.51 -13.05
N TYR A 79 -9.79 14.16 -11.82
CA TYR A 79 -9.92 12.80 -11.32
C TYR A 79 -11.39 12.36 -11.21
N SER A 80 -12.29 13.28 -10.89
CA SER A 80 -13.74 13.01 -10.82
C SER A 80 -14.39 12.74 -12.19
N LEU A 81 -13.67 12.95 -13.30
CA LEU A 81 -14.10 12.44 -14.61
C LEU A 81 -14.02 10.90 -14.67
N SER A 82 -13.13 10.30 -13.88
CA SER A 82 -13.05 8.84 -13.73
C SER A 82 -14.09 8.29 -12.77
N ASP A 83 -14.49 9.05 -11.77
CA ASP A 83 -15.56 8.68 -10.84
C ASP A 83 -16.26 9.92 -10.30
N SER A 84 -17.48 10.15 -10.76
CA SER A 84 -18.28 11.33 -10.40
C SER A 84 -18.58 11.41 -8.90
N ARG A 85 -18.49 10.30 -8.15
CA ARG A 85 -18.85 10.22 -6.73
C ARG A 85 -17.97 11.12 -5.85
N TYR A 86 -16.78 11.47 -6.31
CA TYR A 86 -15.88 12.45 -5.69
C TYR A 86 -16.40 13.89 -5.77
N LEU A 87 -17.27 14.21 -6.74
CA LEU A 87 -17.94 15.51 -6.92
C LEU A 87 -19.43 15.50 -6.57
N THR A 88 -20.02 14.35 -6.21
CA THR A 88 -21.44 14.24 -5.83
C THR A 88 -21.65 13.83 -4.36
N ALA A 89 -20.64 13.98 -3.52
CA ALA A 89 -20.70 13.80 -2.07
C ALA A 89 -21.18 12.41 -1.66
N ASN A 90 -20.84 11.38 -2.44
CA ASN A 90 -21.33 10.05 -2.14
C ASN A 90 -20.87 9.65 -0.73
N THR A 91 -21.83 9.31 0.14
CA THR A 91 -21.60 9.08 1.56
C THR A 91 -20.54 8.01 1.79
N PHE A 92 -20.50 6.98 0.96
CA PHE A 92 -19.51 5.91 1.05
C PHE A 92 -18.10 6.42 0.72
N VAL A 93 -17.93 7.12 -0.41
CA VAL A 93 -16.62 7.64 -0.85
C VAL A 93 -16.06 8.64 0.17
N ILE A 94 -16.86 9.60 0.64
CA ILE A 94 -16.40 10.55 1.66
C ILE A 94 -15.98 9.83 2.95
N SER A 95 -16.78 8.85 3.38
CA SER A 95 -16.52 8.12 4.62
C SER A 95 -15.22 7.33 4.54
N ILE A 96 -14.99 6.60 3.44
CA ILE A 96 -13.79 5.77 3.31
C ILE A 96 -12.52 6.60 3.12
N GLU A 97 -12.59 7.71 2.39
CA GLU A 97 -11.47 8.66 2.25
C GLU A 97 -11.12 9.29 3.60
N THR A 98 -12.13 9.66 4.39
CA THR A 98 -11.93 10.21 5.74
C THR A 98 -11.22 9.22 6.66
N ILE A 99 -11.68 7.96 6.68
CA ILE A 99 -11.03 6.91 7.48
C ILE A 99 -9.60 6.67 6.97
N THR A 100 -9.39 6.70 5.65
CA THR A 100 -8.07 6.50 5.04
C THR A 100 -7.08 7.58 5.43
N VAL A 101 -7.50 8.84 5.42
CA VAL A 101 -6.63 9.96 5.80
C VAL A 101 -6.35 9.95 7.31
N LEU A 102 -7.38 9.73 8.15
CA LEU A 102 -7.26 9.88 9.60
C LEU A 102 -6.63 8.67 10.30
N PHE A 103 -6.87 7.46 9.80
CA PHE A 103 -6.41 6.23 10.45
C PHE A 103 -5.35 5.51 9.62
N TRP A 104 -5.65 5.22 8.35
CA TRP A 104 -4.76 4.40 7.53
C TRP A 104 -3.45 5.12 7.17
N GLY A 105 -3.50 6.43 6.89
CA GLY A 105 -2.31 7.25 6.65
C GLY A 105 -1.29 7.19 7.79
N PRO A 106 -1.67 7.54 9.04
CA PRO A 106 -0.80 7.37 10.21
C PRO A 106 -0.35 5.92 10.43
N CYS A 107 -1.22 4.94 10.24
CA CYS A 107 -0.85 3.52 10.36
C CYS A 107 0.18 3.08 9.31
N CYS A 108 0.13 3.58 8.08
CA CYS A 108 1.14 3.33 7.05
C CYS A 108 2.52 3.88 7.47
N ILE A 109 2.55 5.09 8.02
CA ILE A 109 3.78 5.70 8.55
C ILE A 109 4.32 4.89 9.73
N ALA A 110 3.46 4.51 10.67
CA ALA A 110 3.83 3.68 11.82
C ALA A 110 4.35 2.30 11.39
N THR A 111 3.76 1.70 10.35
CA THR A 111 4.20 0.43 9.77
C THR A 111 5.59 0.58 9.15
N ALA A 112 5.81 1.61 8.33
CA ALA A 112 7.11 1.89 7.75
C ALA A 112 8.19 2.08 8.82
N PHE A 113 7.88 2.84 9.88
CA PHE A 113 8.76 3.02 11.03
C PHE A 113 9.07 1.70 11.75
N CYS A 114 8.07 0.84 11.96
CA CYS A 114 8.29 -0.47 12.59
C CYS A 114 9.13 -1.41 11.71
N ILE A 115 9.03 -1.29 10.39
CA ILE A 115 9.85 -2.05 9.44
C ILE A 115 11.32 -1.62 9.54
N THR A 116 11.59 -0.32 9.52
CA THR A 116 12.97 0.22 9.57
C THR A 116 13.62 -0.04 10.94
N THR A 117 12.86 0.08 12.02
CA THR A 117 13.33 -0.18 13.39
C THR A 117 13.29 -1.66 13.80
N ARG A 118 12.93 -2.56 12.87
CA ARG A 118 12.85 -4.02 13.08
C ARG A 118 11.97 -4.43 14.27
N ARG A 119 10.96 -3.64 14.61
CA ARG A 119 10.01 -3.93 15.70
C ARG A 119 9.05 -5.05 15.31
N ASN A 120 8.69 -5.91 16.27
CA ASN A 120 7.74 -7.01 16.05
C ASN A 120 6.34 -6.51 15.63
N LEU A 121 5.97 -5.28 16.02
CA LEU A 121 4.73 -4.62 15.63
C LEU A 121 4.57 -4.42 14.11
N ARG A 122 5.66 -4.53 13.33
CA ARG A 122 5.59 -4.44 11.87
C ARG A 122 4.65 -5.46 11.25
N TYR A 123 4.55 -6.66 11.80
CA TYR A 123 3.71 -7.73 11.27
C TYR A 123 2.21 -7.46 11.49
N PRO A 124 1.72 -7.24 12.73
CA PRO A 124 0.32 -6.91 12.94
C PRO A 124 -0.10 -5.60 12.28
N LEU A 125 0.75 -4.56 12.28
CA LEU A 125 0.44 -3.31 11.59
C LEU A 125 0.37 -3.47 10.07
N SER A 126 1.27 -4.26 9.47
CA SER A 126 1.20 -4.58 8.04
C SER A 126 -0.08 -5.33 7.70
N ILE A 127 -0.51 -6.30 8.53
CA ILE A 127 -1.77 -7.03 8.34
C ILE A 127 -2.96 -6.05 8.35
N ILE A 128 -3.04 -5.18 9.35
CA ILE A 128 -4.12 -4.20 9.49
C ILE A 128 -4.19 -3.27 8.27
N VAL A 129 -3.05 -2.69 7.88
CA VAL A 129 -2.97 -1.76 6.73
C VAL A 129 -3.29 -2.46 5.41
N CYS A 130 -2.77 -3.67 5.20
CA CYS A 130 -3.06 -4.45 3.99
C CYS A 130 -4.55 -4.80 3.89
N MET A 131 -5.15 -5.26 4.98
CA MET A 131 -6.58 -5.56 5.03
C MET A 131 -7.43 -4.32 4.80
N ALA A 132 -7.08 -3.18 5.39
CA ALA A 132 -7.79 -1.93 5.20
C ALA A 132 -7.81 -1.49 3.73
N HIS A 133 -6.67 -1.54 3.04
CA HIS A 133 -6.60 -1.16 1.62
C HIS A 133 -7.31 -2.15 0.70
N LEU A 134 -7.18 -3.46 0.95
CA LEU A 134 -7.90 -4.50 0.18
C LEU A 134 -9.41 -4.40 0.36
N TYR A 135 -9.87 -4.23 1.60
CA TYR A 135 -11.28 -4.04 1.89
C TYR A 135 -11.81 -2.76 1.23
N GLY A 136 -11.05 -1.66 1.32
CA GLY A 136 -11.49 -0.38 0.78
C GLY A 136 -11.60 -0.37 -0.74
N VAL A 137 -10.59 -0.89 -1.45
CA VAL A 137 -10.65 -0.96 -2.93
C VAL A 137 -11.73 -1.93 -3.40
N THR A 138 -11.96 -3.03 -2.68
CA THR A 138 -13.02 -3.99 -2.99
C THR A 138 -14.39 -3.33 -2.86
N LEU A 139 -14.66 -2.63 -1.75
CA LEU A 139 -15.93 -1.93 -1.57
C LEU A 139 -16.09 -0.76 -2.54
N TYR A 140 -15.01 -0.07 -2.89
CA TYR A 140 -15.04 1.00 -3.88
C TYR A 140 -15.54 0.52 -5.25
N TYR A 141 -15.04 -0.61 -5.72
CA TYR A 141 -15.53 -1.22 -6.96
C TYR A 141 -16.91 -1.87 -6.81
N ALA A 142 -17.16 -2.57 -5.71
CA ALA A 142 -18.43 -3.24 -5.47
C ALA A 142 -19.60 -2.24 -5.41
N THR A 143 -19.41 -1.08 -4.77
CA THR A 143 -20.43 -0.03 -4.71
C THR A 143 -20.67 0.62 -6.07
N SER A 144 -19.61 0.84 -6.87
CA SER A 144 -19.76 1.36 -8.23
C SER A 144 -20.53 0.39 -9.13
N PHE A 145 -20.18 -0.90 -9.03
CA PHE A 145 -20.86 -1.96 -9.77
C PHE A 145 -22.32 -2.13 -9.31
N ALA A 146 -22.57 -2.11 -8.01
CA ALA A 146 -23.93 -2.20 -7.47
C ALA A 146 -24.79 -1.00 -7.89
N ASP A 147 -24.25 0.23 -7.88
CA ASP A 147 -24.96 1.41 -8.37
C ASP A 147 -25.27 1.30 -9.88
N MET A 148 -24.36 0.73 -10.68
CA MET A 148 -24.64 0.43 -12.08
C MET A 148 -25.77 -0.59 -12.23
N GLN A 149 -25.74 -1.70 -11.49
CA GLN A 149 -26.74 -2.79 -11.61
C GLN A 149 -28.11 -2.41 -11.06
N MET A 150 -28.15 -1.69 -9.92
CA MET A 150 -29.39 -1.38 -9.21
C MET A 150 -30.03 -0.07 -9.65
N LYS A 151 -29.22 0.94 -9.99
CA LYS A 151 -29.69 2.30 -10.32
C LYS A 151 -29.47 2.65 -11.80
N GLY A 152 -28.73 1.83 -12.55
CA GLY A 152 -28.38 2.12 -13.95
C GLY A 152 -27.42 3.30 -14.10
N VAL A 153 -26.73 3.71 -13.03
CA VAL A 153 -25.88 4.90 -13.02
C VAL A 153 -24.43 4.49 -13.20
N ALA A 154 -23.83 4.93 -14.31
CA ALA A 154 -22.39 4.87 -14.54
C ALA A 154 -21.71 6.08 -13.91
N HIS A 155 -20.85 5.86 -12.93
CA HIS A 155 -20.07 6.95 -12.31
C HIS A 155 -18.79 7.30 -13.07
N SER A 156 -18.32 6.38 -13.92
CA SER A 156 -17.11 6.57 -14.72
C SER A 156 -17.44 6.84 -16.17
N ARG A 157 -16.64 7.72 -16.79
CA ARG A 157 -16.68 7.98 -18.22
C ARG A 157 -16.19 6.78 -19.02
N PRO A 158 -16.87 6.37 -20.11
CA PRO A 158 -16.54 5.15 -20.85
C PRO A 158 -15.22 5.23 -21.64
N GLU A 159 -14.66 6.43 -21.84
CA GLU A 159 -13.41 6.62 -22.54
C GLU A 159 -12.25 5.86 -21.86
N PHE A 160 -11.35 5.29 -22.67
CA PHE A 160 -10.28 4.41 -22.20
C PHE A 160 -9.42 5.04 -21.10
N LEU A 161 -9.07 6.33 -21.25
CA LEU A 161 -8.29 7.07 -20.27
C LEU A 161 -8.97 7.11 -18.89
N TYR A 162 -10.26 7.47 -18.85
CA TYR A 162 -10.96 7.68 -17.59
C TYR A 162 -11.34 6.36 -16.92
N PHE A 163 -11.76 5.36 -17.69
CA PHE A 163 -12.12 4.07 -17.12
C PHE A 163 -10.89 3.19 -16.82
N TRP A 164 -10.04 2.93 -17.79
CA TRP A 164 -8.96 1.95 -17.61
C TRP A 164 -7.74 2.53 -16.92
N VAL A 165 -7.34 3.77 -17.26
CA VAL A 165 -6.12 4.35 -16.66
C VAL A 165 -6.44 4.93 -15.29
N TYR A 166 -7.49 5.75 -15.16
CA TYR A 166 -7.79 6.41 -13.88
C TYR A 166 -8.57 5.49 -12.95
N PHE A 167 -9.76 5.04 -13.34
CA PHE A 167 -10.63 4.29 -12.44
C PHE A 167 -10.06 2.90 -12.09
N VAL A 168 -9.58 2.13 -13.07
CA VAL A 168 -8.93 0.82 -12.81
C VAL A 168 -7.47 1.00 -12.43
N GLY A 169 -6.68 1.63 -13.31
CA GLY A 169 -5.22 1.65 -13.22
C GLY A 169 -4.68 2.37 -11.98
N MET A 170 -5.20 3.56 -11.64
CA MET A 170 -4.70 4.28 -10.46
C MET A 170 -5.10 3.58 -9.16
N ASN A 171 -6.25 2.92 -9.09
CA ASN A 171 -6.70 2.20 -7.89
C ASN A 171 -6.05 0.81 -7.73
N LEU A 172 -5.50 0.24 -8.79
CA LEU A 172 -4.91 -1.09 -8.82
C LEU A 172 -3.75 -1.32 -7.83
N PRO A 173 -2.84 -0.36 -7.55
CA PRO A 173 -1.79 -0.50 -6.54
C PRO A 173 -2.34 -0.80 -5.15
N TRP A 174 -3.52 -0.30 -4.78
CA TRP A 174 -4.15 -0.59 -3.49
C TRP A 174 -4.67 -2.03 -3.38
N ALA A 175 -4.88 -2.72 -4.52
CA ALA A 175 -5.15 -4.15 -4.55
C ALA A 175 -3.85 -4.98 -4.64
N ILE A 176 -2.94 -4.59 -5.54
CA ILE A 176 -1.75 -5.38 -5.84
C ILE A 176 -0.70 -5.28 -4.75
N VAL A 177 -0.36 -4.10 -4.22
CA VAL A 177 0.76 -3.94 -3.28
C VAL A 177 0.54 -4.71 -1.96
N PRO A 178 -0.67 -4.70 -1.34
CA PRO A 178 -0.93 -5.57 -0.19
C PRO A 178 -0.74 -7.06 -0.49
N LEU A 179 -0.92 -7.46 -1.75
CA LEU A 179 -0.80 -8.84 -2.24
C LEU A 179 0.59 -9.16 -2.80
N ALA A 180 1.40 -8.18 -3.17
CA ALA A 180 2.60 -8.37 -3.96
C ALA A 180 3.81 -7.67 -3.31
N ARG A 181 4.64 -8.47 -2.64
CA ARG A 181 6.07 -8.14 -2.54
C ARG A 181 6.87 -9.42 -2.68
N ASN A 182 7.30 -9.69 -3.92
CA ASN A 182 8.33 -10.64 -4.29
C ASN A 182 8.04 -12.12 -3.97
N HIS A 183 7.03 -12.68 -4.66
CA HIS A 183 6.60 -14.10 -4.59
C HIS A 183 5.82 -14.52 -3.34
N GLU A 184 5.64 -13.65 -2.35
CA GLU A 184 4.77 -13.90 -1.19
C GLU A 184 3.86 -12.71 -0.88
N VAL A 185 2.61 -13.01 -0.54
CA VAL A 185 1.61 -12.02 -0.10
C VAL A 185 2.11 -11.35 1.18
N ILE A 186 2.22 -10.00 1.25
CA ILE A 186 2.69 -9.28 2.46
C ILE A 186 1.89 -9.70 3.69
N LEU A 187 0.58 -9.81 3.50
CA LEU A 187 -0.37 -10.37 4.45
C LEU A 187 0.01 -11.82 4.83
N GLY A 188 0.20 -12.70 3.85
CA GLY A 188 0.54 -14.10 4.07
C GLY A 188 1.91 -14.33 4.72
N ALA A 189 2.91 -13.51 4.42
CA ALA A 189 4.22 -13.56 5.06
C ALA A 189 4.16 -13.08 6.51
N SER A 190 3.38 -12.03 6.79
CA SER A 190 3.17 -11.54 8.15
C SER A 190 2.41 -12.55 9.00
N ILE A 191 1.35 -13.16 8.45
CA ILE A 191 0.56 -14.21 9.11
C ILE A 191 1.43 -15.42 9.41
N ARG A 192 2.14 -15.97 8.41
CA ARG A 192 3.00 -17.16 8.62
C ARG A 192 4.06 -16.93 9.69
N LYS A 193 4.67 -15.74 9.74
CA LYS A 193 5.66 -15.43 10.79
C LYS A 193 5.04 -15.31 12.18
N ILE A 194 3.83 -14.77 12.30
CA ILE A 194 3.12 -14.71 13.58
C ILE A 194 2.73 -16.13 14.03
N CYS A 195 2.13 -16.93 13.15
CA CYS A 195 1.77 -18.32 13.47
C CYS A 195 2.99 -19.14 13.90
N TRP A 196 4.09 -19.02 13.17
CA TRP A 196 5.34 -19.70 13.53
C TRP A 196 5.86 -19.29 14.92
N ALA A 197 5.79 -18.00 15.26
CA ALA A 197 6.22 -17.52 16.56
C ALA A 197 5.32 -18.03 17.70
N LEU A 198 4.02 -18.13 17.47
CA LEU A 198 3.05 -18.68 18.43
C LEU A 198 3.27 -20.20 18.62
N ASP A 199 3.43 -20.95 17.52
CA ASP A 199 3.71 -22.40 17.58
C ASP A 199 5.00 -22.70 18.35
N LEU A 200 6.02 -21.84 18.21
CA LEU A 200 7.28 -21.97 18.95
C LEU A 200 7.11 -21.69 20.45
N ALA A 201 6.30 -20.70 20.82
CA ALA A 201 5.99 -20.39 22.21
C ALA A 201 5.25 -21.57 22.87
N ASP A 202 4.22 -22.10 22.20
CA ASP A 202 3.44 -23.25 22.69
C ASP A 202 4.31 -24.50 22.90
N ARG A 203 5.27 -24.76 22.00
CA ARG A 203 6.23 -25.87 22.15
C ARG A 203 7.15 -25.69 23.36
N THR A 204 7.56 -24.45 23.61
CA THR A 204 8.46 -24.11 24.73
C THR A 204 7.74 -24.31 26.06
N ASP A 205 6.50 -23.84 26.17
CA ASP A 205 5.67 -23.98 27.37
C ASP A 205 5.40 -25.45 27.70
N ARG A 206 5.07 -26.28 26.68
CA ARG A 206 4.90 -27.73 26.85
C ARG A 206 6.17 -28.41 27.36
N THR A 207 7.33 -28.01 26.86
CA THR A 207 8.63 -28.57 27.27
C THR A 207 8.96 -28.21 28.72
N GLN A 208 8.64 -26.98 29.15
CA GLN A 208 8.84 -26.55 30.54
C GLN A 208 7.87 -27.25 31.51
N ALA A 209 6.61 -27.46 31.10
CA ALA A 209 5.63 -28.20 31.89
C ALA A 209 6.06 -29.66 32.13
N ASN A 210 6.55 -30.34 31.09
CA ASN A 210 7.05 -31.71 31.22
C ASN A 210 8.26 -31.83 32.15
N LYS A 211 9.16 -30.84 32.16
CA LYS A 211 10.31 -30.80 33.08
C LYS A 211 9.92 -30.56 34.54
N LYS A 212 8.78 -29.94 34.83
CA LYS A 212 8.28 -29.73 36.21
C LYS A 212 7.58 -30.97 36.78
N ASN A 213 7.10 -31.86 35.92
CA ASN A 213 6.37 -33.07 36.29
C ASN A 213 7.27 -34.32 36.40
N GLN A 214 8.58 -34.18 36.13
CA GLN A 214 9.62 -35.17 36.37
C GLN A 214 10.40 -34.80 37.63
#